data_AF-A0A5R8QJ50-F1
#
_entry.id   AF-A0A5R8QJ50-F1
#
_cell.length_a   1.000
_cell.length_b   1.000
_cell.length_c   1.000
_cell.angle_alpha   90.00
_cell.angle_beta   90.00
_cell.angle_gamma   90.00
#
_symmetry.space_group_name_H-M   'P 1'
#
loop_
_entity.id
_entity.type
_entity.pdbx_description
1 polymer ?
#
loop_
_entity_poly.entity_id
_entity_poly.type
_entity_poly.pdbx_seq_one_letter_code
_entity_poly.pdbx_strand_id
1 'polypeptide(L)'
;MSNFISCIVMGLVMSFYSVFGLTPTIYESPEEALQSEVFELQKEDYRTGTYPVTIRYREEGKIIEKQIRVTVDGPYTVIENKIAIDANAITLSEGVVKKMTDEDWIRLTDAHAWRTDTAEELMVYVADKQQVKDEAGKYLISFGTEQGVTTTVPVTVLAGTTVAPSNQQSKINVWYEQNPTDTGLGFIGFWNDFLTVLRIGLLSMLVLPILLLLWQFFWSSRIEHHLQIFIANRRSRRKKD
;
A
#
# COMPACT_ATOMS: atom_id res chain seq x y z
N MET A 1 8.07 17.48 45.11
CA MET A 1 8.40 18.04 43.79
C MET A 1 9.67 17.36 43.24
N SER A 2 9.60 16.08 42.85
CA SER A 2 10.81 15.35 42.38
C SER A 2 10.56 14.30 41.30
N ASN A 3 9.33 14.16 40.76
CA ASN A 3 8.99 13.06 39.86
C ASN A 3 8.51 13.52 38.47
N PHE A 4 8.72 14.80 38.10
CA PHE A 4 8.20 15.35 36.83
C PHE A 4 9.27 15.60 35.76
N ILE A 5 10.56 15.37 36.06
CA ILE A 5 11.68 15.65 35.14
C ILE A 5 12.12 14.39 34.36
N SER A 6 11.66 13.20 34.74
CA SER A 6 12.15 11.94 34.15
C SER A 6 11.55 11.58 32.77
N CYS A 7 10.50 12.25 32.30
CA CYS A 7 9.84 11.88 31.03
C CYS A 7 10.34 12.65 29.80
N ILE A 8 11.22 13.66 29.95
CA ILE A 8 11.72 14.46 28.80
C ILE A 8 13.01 13.88 28.18
N VAL A 9 13.72 12.99 28.89
CA VAL A 9 14.99 12.42 28.39
C VAL A 9 14.77 11.18 27.50
N MET A 10 13.56 10.65 27.41
CA MET A 10 13.23 9.46 26.60
C MET A 10 12.73 9.79 25.19
N GLY A 11 13.09 10.96 24.66
CA GLY A 11 12.68 11.44 23.33
C GLY A 11 13.81 11.55 22.29
N LEU A 12 15.04 11.14 22.63
CA LEU A 12 16.22 11.36 21.78
C LEU A 12 17.09 10.11 21.63
N VAL A 13 16.44 8.95 21.46
CA VAL A 13 17.05 7.87 20.68
C VAL A 13 16.53 8.06 19.27
N MET A 14 17.07 9.07 18.58
CA MET A 14 16.96 9.12 17.12
C MET A 14 17.67 7.88 16.60
N SER A 15 16.86 6.89 16.26
CA SER A 15 17.25 5.72 15.52
C SER A 15 17.96 6.19 14.25
N PHE A 16 19.29 6.17 14.28
CA PHE A 16 20.10 6.11 13.07
C PHE A 16 19.83 4.74 12.45
N TYR A 17 18.67 4.58 11.82
CA TYR A 17 18.51 3.55 10.82
C TYR A 17 19.49 3.94 9.73
N SER A 18 20.62 3.24 9.69
CA SER A 18 21.48 3.20 8.52
C SER A 18 20.56 2.86 7.36
N VAL A 19 20.22 3.86 6.56
CA VAL A 19 19.55 3.65 5.29
C VAL A 19 20.57 2.86 4.49
N PHE A 20 20.41 1.54 4.45
CA PHE A 20 21.17 0.67 3.57
C PHE A 20 20.82 1.09 2.15
N GLY A 21 21.57 2.07 1.64
CA GLY A 21 21.49 2.45 0.24
C GLY A 21 22.01 1.27 -0.55
N LEU A 22 21.11 0.57 -1.23
CA LEU A 22 21.49 -0.37 -2.27
C LEU A 22 22.38 0.41 -3.25
N THR A 23 23.66 0.04 -3.30
CA THR A 23 24.58 0.63 -4.26
C THR A 23 24.08 0.22 -5.65
N PRO A 24 23.69 1.18 -6.49
CA PRO A 24 23.12 0.89 -7.81
C PRO A 24 24.17 0.14 -8.64
N THR A 25 23.75 -0.96 -9.28
CA THR A 25 24.58 -1.66 -10.25
C THR A 25 24.84 -0.75 -11.46
N ILE A 26 26.09 -0.66 -11.89
CA ILE A 26 26.49 0.12 -13.07
C ILE A 26 27.01 -0.89 -14.08
N TYR A 27 26.35 -0.98 -15.23
CA TYR A 27 26.68 -1.92 -16.30
C TYR A 27 27.67 -1.29 -17.30
N GLU A 28 28.42 -2.12 -18.03
CA GLU A 28 29.39 -1.60 -19.02
C GLU A 28 28.74 -1.28 -20.37
N SER A 29 27.51 -1.77 -20.62
CA SER A 29 26.74 -1.45 -21.82
C SER A 29 25.21 -1.39 -21.57
N PRO A 30 24.45 -0.70 -22.44
CA PRO A 30 22.98 -0.72 -22.40
C PRO A 30 22.39 -2.12 -22.55
N GLU A 31 22.98 -2.95 -23.42
CA GLU A 31 22.50 -4.30 -23.71
C GLU A 31 22.69 -5.23 -22.52
N GLU A 32 23.83 -5.15 -21.83
CA GLU A 32 24.11 -5.89 -20.60
C GLU A 32 23.12 -5.49 -19.50
N ALA A 33 22.91 -4.18 -19.30
CA ALA A 33 21.92 -3.69 -18.35
C ALA A 33 20.53 -4.27 -18.63
N LEU A 34 20.10 -4.24 -19.88
CA LEU A 34 18.80 -4.78 -20.28
C LEU A 34 18.68 -6.27 -19.98
N GLN A 35 19.70 -7.06 -20.34
CA GLN A 35 19.67 -8.51 -20.12
C GLN A 35 19.68 -8.88 -18.63
N SER A 36 20.47 -8.20 -17.82
CA SER A 36 20.52 -8.43 -16.37
C SER A 36 19.21 -8.07 -15.68
N GLU A 37 18.61 -6.93 -16.01
CA GLU A 37 17.33 -6.54 -15.44
C GLU A 37 16.19 -7.48 -15.88
N VAL A 38 16.16 -7.90 -17.15
CA VAL A 38 15.20 -8.90 -17.63
C VAL A 38 15.38 -10.24 -16.89
N PHE A 39 16.63 -10.65 -16.64
CA PHE A 39 16.92 -11.88 -15.90
C PHE A 39 16.46 -11.81 -14.44
N GLU A 40 16.70 -10.70 -13.74
CA GLU A 40 16.23 -10.53 -12.36
C GLU A 40 14.69 -10.47 -12.29
N LEU A 41 14.03 -9.78 -13.24
CA LEU A 41 12.57 -9.78 -13.35
C LEU A 41 11.99 -11.18 -13.60
N GLN A 42 12.67 -12.03 -14.38
CA GLN A 42 12.24 -13.42 -14.59
C GLN A 42 12.47 -14.30 -13.35
N LYS A 43 13.51 -14.00 -12.56
CA LYS A 43 13.91 -14.82 -11.40
C LYS A 43 13.03 -14.60 -10.17
N GLU A 44 12.52 -13.40 -10.00
CA GLU A 44 11.72 -13.03 -8.81
C GLU A 44 10.22 -13.36 -8.94
N ASP A 45 9.80 -14.05 -10.01
CA ASP A 45 8.39 -14.45 -10.23
C ASP A 45 7.45 -13.22 -10.19
N TYR A 46 7.88 -12.13 -10.83
CA TYR A 46 7.07 -10.91 -10.93
C TYR A 46 5.74 -11.22 -11.64
N ARG A 47 4.66 -10.58 -11.16
CA ARG A 47 3.38 -10.57 -11.86
C ARG A 47 3.58 -10.06 -13.29
N THR A 48 2.79 -10.57 -14.22
CA THR A 48 2.75 -10.04 -15.58
C THR A 48 2.39 -8.56 -15.54
N GLY A 49 3.04 -7.76 -16.38
CA GLY A 49 2.90 -6.31 -16.30
C GLY A 49 4.00 -5.57 -17.02
N THR A 50 3.86 -4.25 -17.13
CA THR A 50 4.92 -3.38 -17.63
C THR A 50 5.50 -2.53 -16.50
N TYR A 51 6.81 -2.66 -16.28
CA TYR A 51 7.52 -2.02 -15.18
C TYR A 51 8.52 -0.97 -15.70
N PRO A 52 8.57 0.23 -15.08
CA PRO A 52 9.64 1.18 -15.34
C PRO A 52 10.92 0.71 -14.63
N VAL A 53 11.96 0.43 -15.41
CA VAL A 53 13.27 0.05 -14.91
C VAL A 53 14.26 1.16 -15.21
N THR A 54 14.97 1.61 -14.19
CA THR A 54 16.03 2.60 -14.33
C THR A 54 17.36 1.87 -14.50
N ILE A 55 17.91 1.89 -15.71
CA ILE A 55 19.23 1.33 -16.00
C ILE A 55 20.30 2.42 -15.91
N ARG A 56 21.47 2.04 -15.38
CA ARG A 56 22.67 2.89 -15.33
C ARG A 56 23.82 2.16 -16.02
N TYR A 57 24.37 2.77 -17.06
CA TYR A 57 25.49 2.20 -17.82
C TYR A 57 26.56 3.24 -18.12
N ARG A 58 27.77 2.78 -18.43
CA ARG A 58 28.87 3.64 -18.86
C ARG A 58 28.90 3.76 -20.39
N GLU A 59 28.91 4.98 -20.90
CA GLU A 59 29.10 5.27 -22.31
C GLU A 59 30.10 6.42 -22.43
N GLU A 60 31.18 6.24 -23.21
CA GLU A 60 32.27 7.22 -23.37
C GLU A 60 32.87 7.74 -22.05
N GLY A 61 32.94 6.87 -21.04
CA GLY A 61 33.47 7.22 -19.71
C GLY A 61 32.51 8.01 -18.82
N LYS A 62 31.28 8.28 -19.25
CA LYS A 62 30.21 8.91 -18.47
C LYS A 62 29.18 7.88 -18.02
N ILE A 63 28.62 8.05 -16.83
CA ILE A 63 27.48 7.26 -16.38
C ILE A 63 26.21 7.91 -16.92
N ILE A 64 25.44 7.14 -17.69
CA ILE A 64 24.15 7.55 -18.22
C ILE A 64 23.07 6.79 -17.45
N GLU A 65 22.04 7.53 -17.03
CA GLU A 65 20.83 6.97 -16.44
C GLU A 65 19.69 7.06 -17.45
N LYS A 66 19.02 5.93 -17.68
CA LYS A 66 17.90 5.85 -18.61
C LYS A 66 16.77 5.03 -17.99
N GLN A 67 15.56 5.56 -18.03
CA GLN A 67 14.37 4.79 -17.68
C GLN A 67 13.84 4.09 -18.94
N ILE A 68 13.68 2.79 -18.85
CA ILE A 68 13.08 1.94 -19.88
C ILE A 68 11.83 1.27 -19.30
N ARG A 69 10.93 0.78 -20.15
CA ARG A 69 9.79 -0.01 -19.74
C ARG A 69 10.00 -1.45 -20.19
N VAL A 70 9.95 -2.38 -19.25
CA VAL A 70 10.07 -3.82 -19.51
C VAL A 70 8.71 -4.45 -19.29
N THR A 71 8.25 -5.27 -20.24
CA THR A 71 6.99 -6.01 -20.11
C THR A 71 7.31 -7.46 -19.81
N VAL A 72 6.76 -7.96 -18.71
CA VAL A 72 6.81 -9.36 -18.31
C VAL A 72 5.54 -10.02 -18.84
N ASP A 73 5.70 -11.00 -19.72
CA ASP A 73 4.61 -11.79 -20.29
C ASP A 73 4.42 -13.11 -19.55
N GLY A 74 3.16 -13.54 -19.50
CA GLY A 74 2.71 -14.83 -18.98
C GLY A 74 2.31 -15.79 -20.09
N PRO A 75 1.97 -17.04 -19.75
CA PRO A 75 1.62 -18.07 -20.73
C PRO A 75 0.42 -17.72 -21.62
N TYR A 76 -0.45 -16.82 -21.16
CA TYR A 76 -1.64 -16.38 -21.88
C TYR A 76 -1.69 -14.86 -22.08
N THR A 77 -0.53 -14.19 -22.00
CA THR A 77 -0.45 -12.77 -22.30
C THR A 77 -0.60 -12.55 -23.81
N VAL A 78 -1.50 -11.66 -24.19
CA VAL A 78 -1.67 -11.19 -25.57
C VAL A 78 -1.36 -9.70 -25.62
N ILE A 79 -0.47 -9.29 -26.52
CA ILE A 79 -0.08 -7.88 -26.69
C ILE A 79 -0.43 -7.41 -28.10
N GLU A 80 -1.37 -6.47 -28.21
CA GLU A 80 -1.80 -5.88 -29.48
C GLU A 80 -1.98 -4.36 -29.32
N ASN A 81 -1.50 -3.57 -30.29
CA ASN A 81 -1.69 -2.11 -30.30
C ASN A 81 -1.30 -1.40 -28.98
N LYS A 82 -0.20 -1.86 -28.35
CA LYS A 82 0.30 -1.39 -27.04
C LYS A 82 -0.59 -1.72 -25.85
N ILE A 83 -1.63 -2.52 -26.02
CA ILE A 83 -2.46 -3.06 -24.96
C ILE A 83 -2.04 -4.49 -24.73
N ALA A 84 -1.77 -4.83 -23.48
CA ALA A 84 -1.53 -6.19 -23.03
C ALA A 84 -2.74 -6.64 -22.20
N ILE A 85 -3.12 -7.91 -22.34
CA ILE A 85 -4.08 -8.58 -21.48
C ILE A 85 -3.50 -9.92 -21.08
N ASP A 86 -3.57 -10.24 -19.80
CA ASP A 86 -3.15 -11.53 -19.25
C ASP A 86 -4.24 -12.10 -18.35
N ALA A 87 -4.25 -13.43 -18.25
CA ALA A 87 -5.07 -14.17 -17.32
C ALA A 87 -4.43 -15.53 -17.04
N ASN A 88 -4.71 -16.09 -15.88
CA ASN A 88 -4.23 -17.39 -15.44
C ASN A 88 -5.24 -18.50 -15.70
N ALA A 89 -4.73 -19.69 -16.02
CA ALA A 89 -5.53 -20.90 -16.05
C ALA A 89 -5.99 -21.27 -14.64
N ILE A 90 -7.24 -21.72 -14.51
CA ILE A 90 -7.83 -22.07 -13.21
C ILE A 90 -8.43 -23.46 -13.20
N THR A 91 -8.50 -24.03 -12.00
CA THR A 91 -9.16 -25.32 -11.74
C THR A 91 -10.28 -25.11 -10.74
N LEU A 92 -11.48 -25.58 -11.09
CA LEU A 92 -12.71 -25.41 -10.32
C LEU A 92 -13.34 -26.78 -10.01
N SER A 93 -14.12 -26.85 -8.94
CA SER A 93 -14.98 -28.00 -8.67
C SER A 93 -16.36 -27.82 -9.31
N GLU A 94 -17.01 -28.92 -9.63
CA GLU A 94 -18.45 -28.94 -9.96
C GLU A 94 -19.28 -28.20 -8.88
N GLY A 95 -20.37 -27.58 -9.30
CA GLY A 95 -21.28 -26.76 -8.50
C GLY A 95 -20.86 -25.30 -8.30
N VAL A 96 -19.57 -24.97 -8.48
CA VAL A 96 -19.06 -23.59 -8.38
C VAL A 96 -19.38 -22.81 -9.65
N VAL A 97 -19.18 -23.43 -10.83
CA VAL A 97 -19.35 -22.80 -12.15
C VAL A 97 -20.71 -22.14 -12.31
N LYS A 98 -21.79 -22.79 -11.84
CA LYS A 98 -23.17 -22.26 -11.94
C LYS A 98 -23.41 -20.98 -11.14
N LYS A 99 -22.60 -20.70 -10.12
CA LYS A 99 -22.77 -19.56 -9.22
C LYS A 99 -21.85 -18.40 -9.55
N MET A 100 -20.90 -18.58 -10.47
CA MET A 100 -19.89 -17.57 -10.77
C MET A 100 -20.45 -16.40 -11.56
N THR A 101 -20.22 -15.19 -11.05
CA THR A 101 -20.41 -13.95 -11.79
C THR A 101 -19.20 -13.65 -12.68
N ASP A 102 -19.29 -12.64 -13.55
CA ASP A 102 -18.16 -12.24 -14.40
C ASP A 102 -16.99 -11.71 -13.57
N GLU A 103 -17.29 -11.01 -12.47
CA GLU A 103 -16.29 -10.54 -11.50
C GLU A 103 -15.59 -11.71 -10.79
N ASP A 104 -16.30 -12.83 -10.53
CA ASP A 104 -15.68 -14.02 -9.97
C ASP A 104 -14.69 -14.67 -10.94
N TRP A 105 -15.01 -14.69 -12.25
CA TRP A 105 -14.10 -15.19 -13.28
C TRP A 105 -12.85 -14.33 -13.36
N ILE A 106 -13.02 -13.02 -13.51
CA ILE A 106 -11.92 -12.05 -13.59
C ILE A 106 -11.02 -12.18 -12.35
N ARG A 107 -11.61 -12.25 -11.16
CA ARG A 107 -10.86 -12.38 -9.89
C ARG A 107 -10.11 -13.70 -9.78
N LEU A 108 -10.74 -14.83 -10.12
CA LEU A 108 -10.11 -16.15 -9.96
C LEU A 108 -8.99 -16.38 -10.99
N THR A 109 -9.15 -15.89 -12.22
CA THR A 109 -8.10 -15.98 -13.23
C THR A 109 -7.06 -14.87 -13.10
N ASP A 110 -7.20 -13.94 -12.16
CA ASP A 110 -6.38 -12.71 -12.10
C ASP A 110 -6.31 -12.01 -13.48
N ALA A 111 -7.45 -11.94 -14.18
CA ALA A 111 -7.48 -11.33 -15.50
C ALA A 111 -7.32 -9.81 -15.38
N HIS A 112 -6.31 -9.27 -16.05
CA HIS A 112 -6.03 -7.83 -16.05
C HIS A 112 -5.47 -7.40 -17.40
N ALA A 113 -5.62 -6.13 -17.72
CA ALA A 113 -5.13 -5.55 -18.94
C ALA A 113 -4.49 -4.21 -18.66
N TRP A 114 -3.42 -3.89 -19.38
CA TRP A 114 -2.69 -2.65 -19.17
C TRP A 114 -2.10 -2.13 -20.48
N ARG A 115 -1.74 -0.86 -20.45
CA ARG A 115 -1.00 -0.23 -21.54
C ARG A 115 0.50 -0.48 -21.37
N THR A 116 1.13 -1.07 -22.36
CA THR A 116 2.59 -1.29 -22.40
C THR A 116 3.40 0.00 -22.52
N ASP A 117 2.79 1.10 -22.96
CA ASP A 117 3.46 2.40 -23.08
C ASP A 117 3.33 3.29 -21.85
N THR A 118 2.28 3.14 -21.04
CA THR A 118 2.05 3.99 -19.85
C THR A 118 2.01 3.22 -18.54
N ALA A 119 1.90 1.89 -18.57
CA ALA A 119 1.55 1.03 -17.43
C ALA A 119 0.19 1.36 -16.78
N GLU A 120 -0.70 2.00 -17.54
CA GLU A 120 -2.07 2.29 -17.08
C GLU A 120 -2.94 1.04 -17.19
N GLU A 121 -3.64 0.70 -16.11
CA GLU A 121 -4.61 -0.40 -16.05
C GLU A 121 -5.86 -0.09 -16.88
N LEU A 122 -6.38 -1.11 -17.55
CA LEU A 122 -7.56 -1.07 -18.41
C LEU A 122 -8.65 -1.99 -17.87
N MET A 123 -9.91 -1.64 -18.11
CA MET A 123 -11.03 -2.46 -17.71
C MET A 123 -11.08 -3.75 -18.56
N VAL A 124 -11.21 -4.88 -17.87
CA VAL A 124 -11.39 -6.22 -18.47
C VAL A 124 -12.84 -6.67 -18.28
N TYR A 125 -13.41 -7.31 -19.30
CA TYR A 125 -14.69 -8.01 -19.23
C TYR A 125 -14.56 -9.46 -19.72
N VAL A 126 -15.53 -10.29 -19.35
CA VAL A 126 -15.63 -11.67 -19.88
C VAL A 126 -16.25 -11.60 -21.27
N ALA A 127 -15.47 -11.96 -22.29
CA ALA A 127 -15.89 -11.91 -23.69
C ALA A 127 -16.73 -13.14 -24.07
N ASP A 128 -16.32 -14.34 -23.64
CA ASP A 128 -17.08 -15.58 -23.86
C ASP A 128 -16.83 -16.60 -22.75
N LYS A 129 -17.93 -17.10 -22.16
CA LYS A 129 -17.95 -18.20 -21.19
C LYS A 129 -18.96 -19.30 -21.55
N GLN A 130 -19.61 -19.22 -22.73
CA GLN A 130 -20.72 -20.10 -23.10
C GLN A 130 -20.31 -21.58 -23.19
N GLN A 131 -19.01 -21.83 -23.40
CA GLN A 131 -18.46 -23.18 -23.50
C GLN A 131 -18.24 -23.83 -22.13
N VAL A 132 -18.16 -23.06 -21.05
CA VAL A 132 -17.85 -23.57 -19.71
C VAL A 132 -19.09 -24.21 -19.11
N LYS A 133 -19.06 -25.54 -18.91
CA LYS A 133 -20.14 -26.30 -18.30
C LYS A 133 -19.80 -26.69 -16.87
N ASP A 134 -20.83 -26.85 -16.06
CA ASP A 134 -20.73 -27.36 -14.69
C ASP A 134 -20.63 -28.90 -14.66
N GLU A 135 -19.70 -29.43 -15.47
CA GLU A 135 -19.44 -30.84 -15.69
C GLU A 135 -17.92 -30.99 -15.81
N ALA A 136 -17.35 -32.04 -15.21
CA ALA A 136 -15.91 -32.27 -15.30
C ALA A 136 -15.39 -32.27 -16.74
N GLY A 137 -14.36 -31.46 -17.00
CA GLY A 137 -13.87 -31.22 -18.35
C GLY A 137 -12.86 -30.08 -18.43
N LYS A 138 -12.30 -29.87 -19.61
CA LYS A 138 -11.47 -28.71 -19.93
C LYS A 138 -12.26 -27.81 -20.87
N TYR A 139 -12.38 -26.54 -20.50
CA TYR A 139 -13.09 -25.53 -21.25
C TYR A 139 -12.18 -24.34 -21.50
N LEU A 140 -12.61 -23.45 -22.39
CA LEU A 140 -11.93 -22.20 -22.65
C LEU A 140 -12.84 -21.05 -22.22
N ILE A 141 -12.26 -20.04 -21.58
CA ILE A 141 -12.91 -18.77 -21.29
C ILE A 141 -12.10 -17.66 -21.97
N SER A 142 -12.79 -16.69 -22.56
CA SER A 142 -12.15 -15.55 -23.19
C SER A 142 -12.42 -14.27 -22.42
N PHE A 143 -11.38 -13.47 -22.22
CA PHE A 143 -11.44 -12.13 -21.64
C PHE A 143 -11.13 -11.10 -22.72
N GLY A 144 -11.73 -9.92 -22.60
CA GLY A 144 -11.58 -8.84 -23.58
C GLY A 144 -11.43 -7.47 -22.92
N THR A 145 -10.88 -6.54 -23.69
CA THR A 145 -10.80 -5.10 -23.37
C THR A 145 -11.76 -4.30 -24.25
N GLU A 146 -12.10 -3.07 -23.86
CA GLU A 146 -12.98 -2.19 -24.67
C GLU A 146 -12.40 -1.92 -26.06
N GLN A 147 -11.08 -1.99 -26.19
CA GLN A 147 -10.32 -1.78 -27.40
C GLN A 147 -10.21 -3.03 -28.29
N GLY A 148 -10.85 -4.14 -27.92
CA GLY A 148 -10.98 -5.35 -28.73
C GLY A 148 -9.83 -6.35 -28.62
N VAL A 149 -8.86 -6.13 -27.73
CA VAL A 149 -7.81 -7.13 -27.44
C VAL A 149 -8.39 -8.21 -26.56
N THR A 150 -8.20 -9.48 -26.93
CA THR A 150 -8.76 -10.65 -26.23
C THR A 150 -7.71 -11.70 -25.91
N THR A 151 -7.82 -12.34 -24.76
CA THR A 151 -7.05 -13.55 -24.41
C THR A 151 -7.99 -14.70 -24.05
N THR A 152 -7.56 -15.94 -24.28
CA THR A 152 -8.32 -17.15 -23.98
C THR A 152 -7.50 -18.05 -23.07
N VAL A 153 -8.08 -18.45 -21.94
CA VAL A 153 -7.40 -19.31 -20.95
C VAL A 153 -8.17 -20.61 -20.70
N PRO A 154 -7.46 -21.71 -20.42
CA PRO A 154 -8.10 -22.97 -20.09
C PRO A 154 -8.63 -22.98 -18.66
N VAL A 155 -9.86 -23.48 -18.50
CA VAL A 155 -10.53 -23.74 -17.24
C VAL A 155 -10.72 -25.25 -17.10
N THR A 156 -10.21 -25.83 -16.02
CA THR A 156 -10.40 -27.27 -15.73
C THR A 156 -11.45 -27.44 -14.65
N VAL A 157 -12.54 -28.16 -14.94
CA VAL A 157 -13.57 -28.52 -13.96
C VAL A 157 -13.32 -29.96 -13.51
N LEU A 158 -13.22 -30.17 -12.19
CA LEU A 158 -12.97 -31.48 -11.58
C LEU A 158 -14.27 -32.12 -11.09
N ALA A 159 -14.41 -33.42 -11.36
CA ALA A 159 -15.56 -34.22 -10.91
C ALA A 159 -15.56 -34.42 -9.39
N GLY A 160 -16.72 -34.18 -8.77
CA GLY A 160 -17.25 -35.00 -7.68
C GLY A 160 -16.33 -35.43 -6.52
N THR A 161 -15.35 -34.63 -6.13
CA THR A 161 -14.77 -34.75 -4.79
C THR A 161 -15.02 -33.43 -4.09
N THR A 162 -15.63 -33.49 -2.91
CA THR A 162 -15.51 -32.43 -1.90
C THR A 162 -14.03 -32.14 -1.77
N VAL A 163 -13.56 -31.14 -2.51
CA VAL A 163 -12.22 -30.60 -2.35
C VAL A 163 -12.31 -29.97 -0.96
N ALA A 164 -11.87 -30.71 0.06
CA ALA A 164 -11.55 -30.09 1.34
C ALA A 164 -10.73 -28.86 0.96
N PRO A 165 -11.12 -27.64 1.38
CA PRO A 165 -10.56 -26.39 0.88
C PRO A 165 -9.05 -26.52 0.94
N SER A 166 -8.50 -26.87 -0.21
CA SER A 166 -7.11 -27.15 -0.36
C SER A 166 -6.57 -25.76 -0.46
N ASN A 167 -6.13 -25.26 0.69
CA ASN A 167 -5.26 -24.10 0.85
C ASN A 167 -3.92 -24.38 0.13
N GLN A 168 -3.98 -24.72 -1.15
CA GLN A 168 -3.05 -24.28 -2.14
C GLN A 168 -3.52 -22.84 -2.48
N GLN A 169 -3.12 -21.73 -1.84
CA GLN A 169 -1.91 -21.47 -1.07
C GLN A 169 -0.72 -22.29 -1.56
N SER A 170 -0.65 -22.45 -2.89
CA SER A 170 0.62 -22.26 -3.56
C SER A 170 1.23 -21.05 -2.87
N LYS A 171 2.34 -21.30 -2.19
CA LYS A 171 3.33 -20.28 -1.86
C LYS A 171 3.72 -19.62 -3.18
N ILE A 172 2.86 -18.76 -3.71
CA ILE A 172 3.36 -17.57 -4.34
C ILE A 172 4.01 -16.87 -3.16
N ASN A 173 5.34 -16.87 -3.13
CA ASN A 173 6.05 -15.93 -2.31
C ASN A 173 5.78 -14.54 -2.92
N VAL A 174 4.51 -14.09 -2.92
CA VAL A 174 4.21 -12.68 -3.11
C VAL A 174 4.77 -12.06 -1.85
N TRP A 175 5.98 -11.53 -1.97
CA TRP A 175 6.65 -10.79 -0.91
C TRP A 175 5.89 -9.49 -0.57
N TYR A 176 4.83 -9.20 -1.31
CA TYR A 176 3.90 -8.11 -1.14
C TYR A 176 2.49 -8.72 -1.03
N GLU A 177 1.78 -8.49 0.07
CA GLU A 177 0.39 -8.96 0.27
C GLU A 177 0.21 -10.42 0.72
N GLN A 178 0.84 -10.75 1.85
CA GLN A 178 -0.05 -11.15 2.94
C GLN A 178 -0.99 -9.96 3.17
N ASN A 179 -2.16 -9.94 2.51
CA ASN A 179 -3.27 -9.16 3.02
C ASN A 179 -3.35 -9.55 4.49
N PRO A 180 -3.04 -8.63 5.44
CA PRO A 180 -3.08 -8.97 6.85
C PRO A 180 -4.50 -9.43 7.09
N THR A 181 -4.66 -10.74 7.22
CA THR A 181 -5.91 -11.38 7.54
C THR A 181 -6.31 -10.80 8.88
N ASP A 182 -7.23 -9.84 8.82
CA ASP A 182 -8.10 -9.51 9.92
C ASP A 182 -7.39 -9.19 11.25
N THR A 183 -6.21 -8.56 11.20
CA THR A 183 -5.61 -7.99 12.41
C THR A 183 -6.25 -6.63 12.73
N GLY A 184 -7.59 -6.53 12.75
CA GLY A 184 -8.36 -5.42 13.35
C GLY A 184 -8.06 -3.96 12.93
N LEU A 185 -7.06 -3.73 12.08
CA LEU A 185 -6.55 -2.45 11.62
C LEU A 185 -6.99 -2.21 10.18
N GLY A 186 -8.22 -2.61 9.85
CA GLY A 186 -8.82 -2.23 8.57
C GLY A 186 -8.85 -0.71 8.43
N PHE A 187 -8.96 -0.22 7.19
CA PHE A 187 -9.10 1.22 6.90
C PHE A 187 -10.20 1.90 7.75
N ILE A 188 -11.25 1.15 8.11
CA ILE A 188 -12.31 1.57 9.02
C ILE A 188 -11.79 1.80 10.46
N GLY A 189 -10.92 0.91 10.97
CA GLY A 189 -10.25 1.07 12.26
C GLY A 189 -9.32 2.28 12.27
N PHE A 190 -8.51 2.45 11.22
CA PHE A 190 -7.66 3.63 11.04
C PHE A 190 -8.48 4.93 11.05
N TRP A 191 -9.63 4.97 10.36
CA TRP A 191 -10.49 6.16 10.34
C TRP A 191 -11.07 6.51 11.72
N ASN A 192 -11.47 5.49 12.48
CA ASN A 192 -11.96 5.69 13.85
C ASN A 192 -10.85 6.18 14.78
N ASP A 193 -9.65 5.61 14.70
CA ASP A 193 -8.50 6.02 15.51
C ASP A 193 -8.06 7.44 15.14
N PHE A 194 -7.98 7.75 13.85
CA PHE A 194 -7.67 9.08 13.34
C PHE A 194 -8.66 10.14 13.84
N LEU A 195 -9.97 9.87 13.72
CA LEU A 195 -11.00 10.77 14.22
C LEU A 195 -10.95 10.94 15.74
N THR A 196 -10.56 9.90 16.48
CA THR A 196 -10.39 9.96 17.93
C THR A 196 -9.23 10.87 18.32
N VAL A 197 -8.07 10.71 17.69
CA VAL A 197 -6.90 11.58 17.89
C VAL A 197 -7.23 13.03 17.53
N LEU A 198 -7.91 13.25 16.39
CA LEU A 198 -8.32 14.58 15.95
C LEU A 198 -9.30 15.26 16.94
N ARG A 199 -10.24 14.49 17.49
CA ARG A 199 -11.18 14.97 18.52
C ARG A 199 -10.47 15.38 19.81
N ILE A 200 -9.54 14.56 20.29
CA ILE A 200 -8.73 14.88 21.49
C ILE A 200 -7.86 16.11 21.23
N GLY A 201 -7.24 16.19 20.05
CA GLY A 201 -6.45 17.33 19.61
C GLY A 201 -7.23 18.64 19.65
N LEU A 202 -8.42 18.68 19.04
CA LEU A 202 -9.30 19.85 19.06
C LEU A 202 -9.75 20.23 20.48
N LEU A 203 -10.09 19.24 21.31
CA LEU A 203 -10.50 19.49 22.70
C LEU A 203 -9.34 20.07 23.52
N SER A 204 -8.11 19.56 23.31
CA SER A 204 -6.91 20.09 23.96
C SER A 204 -6.61 21.53 23.54
N MET A 205 -6.78 21.85 22.25
CA MET A 205 -6.57 23.19 21.70
C MET A 205 -7.55 24.22 22.28
N LEU A 206 -8.74 23.78 22.71
CA LEU A 206 -9.75 24.63 23.33
C LEU A 206 -9.57 24.76 24.86
N VAL A 207 -9.22 23.67 25.55
CA VAL A 207 -9.08 23.65 27.01
C VAL A 207 -7.78 24.30 27.48
N LEU A 208 -6.68 24.10 26.75
CA LEU A 208 -5.36 24.57 27.16
C LEU A 208 -5.28 26.12 27.29
N PRO A 209 -5.83 26.93 26.36
CA PRO A 209 -5.89 28.38 26.53
C PRO A 209 -6.71 28.82 27.76
N ILE A 210 -7.82 28.14 28.04
CA ILE A 210 -8.68 28.46 29.20
C ILE A 210 -7.93 28.19 30.51
N LEU A 211 -7.21 27.06 30.59
CA LEU A 211 -6.37 26.75 31.75
C LEU A 211 -5.24 27.76 31.94
N LEU A 212 -4.59 28.20 30.85
CA LEU A 212 -3.58 29.25 30.90
C LEU A 212 -4.15 30.58 31.40
N LEU A 213 -5.35 30.97 30.96
CA LEU A 213 -6.03 32.18 31.44
C LEU A 213 -6.39 32.10 32.92
N LEU A 214 -6.91 30.95 33.38
CA LEU A 214 -7.19 30.73 34.81
C LEU A 214 -5.91 30.80 35.64
N TRP A 215 -4.84 30.16 35.17
CA TRP A 215 -3.53 30.21 35.82
C TRP A 215 -3.01 31.65 35.94
N GLN A 216 -3.07 32.42 34.85
CA GLN A 216 -2.69 33.84 34.82
C GLN A 216 -3.54 34.67 35.80
N PHE A 217 -4.86 34.41 35.83
CA PHE A 217 -5.77 35.08 36.75
C PHE A 217 -5.42 34.82 38.23
N PHE A 218 -5.14 33.57 38.59
CA PHE A 218 -4.73 33.21 39.96
C PHE A 218 -3.42 33.88 40.36
N TRP A 219 -2.44 33.93 39.45
CA TRP A 219 -1.19 34.65 39.68
C TRP A 219 -1.42 36.15 39.88
N SER A 220 -2.24 36.78 39.03
CA SER A 220 -2.58 38.20 39.13
C SER A 220 -3.28 38.53 40.46
N SER A 221 -4.27 37.72 40.86
CA SER A 221 -5.00 37.91 42.12
C SER A 221 -4.08 37.80 43.34
N ARG A 222 -3.14 36.86 43.33
CA ARG A 222 -2.16 36.70 44.42
C ARG A 222 -1.24 37.91 44.53
N ILE A 223 -0.78 38.46 43.41
CA ILE A 223 0.07 39.66 43.39
C ILE A 223 -0.69 40.87 43.95
N GLU A 224 -1.95 41.05 43.54
CA GLU A 224 -2.79 42.15 44.03
C GLU A 224 -2.96 42.10 45.55
N HIS A 225 -3.25 40.93 46.12
CA HIS A 225 -3.38 40.76 47.57
C HIS A 225 -2.08 41.12 48.31
N HIS A 226 -0.91 40.72 47.79
CA HIS A 226 0.38 41.11 48.38
C HIS A 226 0.64 42.62 48.28
N LEU A 227 0.25 43.27 47.19
CA LEU A 227 0.34 44.73 47.03
C LEU A 227 -0.56 45.47 48.02
N GLN A 228 -1.80 45.00 48.22
CA GLN A 228 -2.71 45.59 49.20
C GLN A 228 -2.15 45.52 50.63
N ILE A 229 -1.60 44.36 51.03
CA ILE A 229 -0.91 44.21 52.34
C ILE A 229 0.27 45.17 52.45
N PHE A 230 1.10 45.28 51.40
CA PHE A 230 2.26 46.16 51.40
C PHE A 230 1.86 47.65 51.54
N ILE A 231 0.82 48.09 50.81
CA ILE A 231 0.29 49.46 50.89
C ILE A 231 -0.27 49.74 52.28
N ALA A 232 -1.03 48.81 52.87
CA ALA A 232 -1.56 48.93 54.22
C ALA A 232 -0.45 49.08 55.27
N ASN A 233 0.62 48.28 55.16
CA ASN A 233 1.79 48.36 56.03
C ASN A 233 2.57 49.69 55.88
N ARG A 234 2.64 50.27 54.68
CA ARG A 234 3.24 51.60 54.51
C ARG A 234 2.41 52.72 55.15
N ARG A 235 1.09 52.65 55.05
CA ARG A 235 0.18 53.64 55.66
C ARG A 235 0.24 53.62 57.19
N SER A 236 0.41 52.44 57.81
CA SER A 236 0.52 52.34 59.27
C SER A 236 1.83 52.90 59.83
N ARG A 237 2.95 52.80 59.09
CA ARG A 237 4.23 53.40 59.48
C ARG A 237 4.18 54.93 59.47
N ARG A 238 3.59 55.54 58.44
CA ARG A 238 3.44 57.01 58.35
C ARG A 238 2.58 57.65 59.44
N LYS A 239 1.77 56.88 60.18
CA LYS A 239 0.97 57.41 61.30
C LYS A 239 1.72 57.41 62.63
N LYS A 240 2.89 56.77 62.71
CA LYS A 240 3.69 56.67 63.93
C LYS A 240 4.82 57.71 64.01
N ASP A 241 5.13 58.33 62.88
CA ASP A 241 6.04 59.48 62.76
C ASP A 241 5.21 60.77 62.79
#